data_AF-A0A800UF95-F1
#
_entry.id   AF-A0A800UF95-F1
#
_cell.length_a   1.000
_cell.length_b   1.000
_cell.length_c   1.000
_cell.angle_alpha   90.00
_cell.angle_beta   90.00
_cell.angle_gamma   90.00
#
_symmetry.space_group_name_H-M   'P 1'
#
loop_
_entity.id
_entity.type
_entity.pdbx_description
1 polymer ?
#
loop_
_entity_poly.entity_id
_entity_poly.type
_entity_poly.pdbx_seq_one_letter_code
_entity_poly.pdbx_strand_id
1 'polypeptide(L)' 'MARFPEAEKKLLNVKICMKCKARNSVRADRCRKCGYTGLRMKSKMSKAGKG' A
#
# COMPACT_ATOMS: atom_id res chain seq x y z
N MET A 1 18.17 -11.33 3.05
CA MET A 1 17.41 -10.40 3.91
C MET A 1 16.47 -11.22 4.78
N ALA A 2 16.54 -11.09 6.10
CA ALA A 2 15.60 -11.75 7.00
C ALA A 2 14.17 -11.28 6.70
N ARG A 3 13.24 -12.22 6.52
CA ARG A 3 11.83 -11.92 6.29
C ARG A 3 11.15 -11.75 7.64
N PHE A 4 10.60 -10.57 7.90
CA PHE A 4 9.85 -10.28 9.11
C PHE A 4 8.35 -10.19 8.77
N PRO A 5 7.59 -11.29 8.95
CA PRO A 5 6.22 -11.37 8.46
C PRO A 5 5.29 -10.30 9.06
N GLU A 6 5.58 -9.84 10.28
CA GLU A 6 4.82 -8.80 10.97
C GLU A 6 5.04 -7.41 10.35
N ALA A 7 6.28 -7.10 9.97
CA ALA A 7 6.63 -5.86 9.30
C ALA A 7 6.06 -5.82 7.88
N GLU A 8 6.09 -6.95 7.16
CA GLU A 8 5.51 -7.08 5.82
C GLU A 8 4.00 -6.82 5.83
N LYS A 9 3.26 -7.39 6.79
CA LYS A 9 1.82 -7.12 6.94
C LYS A 9 1.54 -5.63 7.14
N LYS A 10 2.31 -4.92 7.97
CA LYS A 10 2.12 -3.47 8.18
C LYS A 10 2.45 -2.65 6.93
N LEU A 11 3.48 -3.03 6.19
CA LEU A 11 3.96 -2.27 5.03
C LEU A 11 3.17 -2.51 3.73
N LEU A 12 2.51 -3.66 3.63
CA LEU A 12 1.78 -4.10 2.43
C LEU A 12 0.26 -3.95 2.56
N ASN A 13 -0.30 -3.97 3.78
CA ASN A 13 -1.73 -3.75 4.00
C ASN A 13 -2.08 -2.25 4.01
N VAL A 14 -1.84 -1.57 2.89
CA VAL A 14 -2.20 -0.16 2.68
C VAL A 14 -2.75 0.06 1.28
N LYS A 15 -3.64 1.04 1.14
CA LYS A 15 -4.10 1.55 -0.16
C LYS A 15 -3.23 2.74 -0.59
N ILE A 16 -2.88 2.82 -1.87
CA ILE A 16 -2.14 3.92 -2.48
C ILE A 16 -3.08 4.71 -3.37
N CYS A 17 -3.11 6.03 -3.18
CA CYS A 17 -3.87 6.91 -4.07
C CYS A 17 -3.26 6.94 -5.48
N MET A 18 -4.07 6.74 -6.51
CA MET A 18 -3.60 6.79 -7.90
C MET A 18 -3.27 8.22 -8.37
N LYS A 19 -3.84 9.25 -7.74
CA LYS A 19 -3.57 10.66 -8.03
C LYS A 19 -2.30 11.19 -7.35
N CYS A 20 -2.26 11.16 -6.01
CA CYS A 20 -1.18 11.78 -5.24
C CYS A 20 -0.16 10.79 -4.62
N LYS A 21 -0.33 9.48 -4.84
CA LYS A 21 0.51 8.40 -4.30
C LYS A 21 0.60 8.33 -2.76
N ALA A 22 -0.29 9.02 -2.04
CA ALA A 22 -0.37 8.92 -0.58
C ALA A 22 -0.78 7.51 -0.12
N ARG A 23 -0.22 7.07 1.01
CA ARG A 23 -0.63 5.86 1.74
C ARG A 23 -1.88 6.14 2.56
N ASN A 24 -2.91 5.33 2.35
CA ASN A 24 -4.20 5.37 3.02
C ASN A 24 -4.48 4.02 3.70
N SER A 25 -5.40 4.02 4.67
CA SER A 25 -5.83 2.79 5.32
C SER A 25 -6.54 1.86 4.31
N VAL A 26 -6.53 0.56 4.59
CA VAL A 26 -7.24 -0.46 3.78
C VAL A 26 -8.74 -0.17 3.72
N ARG A 27 -9.30 0.37 4.80
CA ARG A 27 -10.71 0.75 4.93
C ARG A 27 -11.03 2.15 4.42
N ALA A 28 -10.07 2.89 3.85
CA ALA A 28 -10.35 4.21 3.30
C ALA A 28 -11.14 4.10 1.99
N ASP A 29 -12.19 4.90 1.88
CA ASP A 29 -12.98 5.12 0.66
C ASP A 29 -12.45 6.29 -0.17
N ARG A 30 -11.72 7.22 0.47
CA ARG A 30 -11.10 8.39 -0.17
C ARG A 30 -9.69 8.68 0.34
N CYS A 31 -8.89 9.31 -0.49
CA CYS A 31 -7.54 9.74 -0.13
C CYS A 31 -7.59 10.84 0.94
N ARG A 32 -6.92 10.62 2.08
CA ARG A 32 -6.85 11.59 3.18
C ARG A 32 -6.16 12.92 2.82
N LYS A 33 -5.39 12.95 1.73
CA LYS A 33 -4.61 14.13 1.31
C LYS A 33 -5.31 14.95 0.22
N CYS A 34 -5.93 14.29 -0.77
CA CYS A 34 -6.46 14.97 -1.96
C CYS A 34 -7.93 14.69 -2.24
N GLY A 35 -8.63 13.94 -1.39
CA GLY A 35 -10.05 13.60 -1.56
C GLY A 35 -10.37 12.59 -2.68
N TYR A 36 -9.40 12.24 -3.53
CA TYR A 36 -9.61 11.31 -4.65
C TYR A 36 -9.99 9.89 -4.18
N THR A 37 -10.97 9.27 -4.82
CA THR A 37 -11.54 7.95 -4.47
C THR A 37 -10.83 6.78 -5.14
N GLY A 38 -10.06 7.03 -6.21
CA GLY A 38 -9.25 6.01 -6.88
C GLY A 38 -8.05 5.58 -6.03
N LEU A 39 -8.28 4.60 -5.16
CA LEU A 39 -7.30 4.00 -4.25
C LEU A 39 -7.02 2.55 -4.67
N ARG A 40 -5.76 2.24 -5.01
CA ARG A 40 -5.34 0.87 -5.34
C ARG A 40 -4.69 0.19 -4.14
N MET A 41 -4.81 -1.14 -4.00
CA MET A 41 -4.00 -1.85 -3.01
C MET A 41 -2.52 -1.81 -3.37
N LYS A 42 -1.65 -1.73 -2.37
CA LYS A 42 -0.22 -1.98 -2.59
C LYS A 42 -0.03 -3.46 -2.88
N SER A 43 0.73 -3.77 -3.92
CA SER A 43 1.01 -5.15 -4.34
C SER A 43 1.71 -5.89 -3.20
N LYS A 44 1.13 -7.03 -2.79
CA LYS A 44 1.73 -7.93 -1.78
C LYS A 44 2.99 -8.63 -2.27
N MET A 45 3.20 -8.66 -3.59
CA MET A 45 4.47 -9.11 -4.15
C MET A 45 5.49 -7.99 -3.99
N SER A 46 6.29 -8.07 -2.93
CA SER A 46 7.62 -7.46 -2.93
C SER A 46 8.28 -7.90 -4.23
N LYS A 47 8.80 -6.97 -5.04
CA LYS A 47 9.80 -7.31 -6.08
C LYS A 47 11.12 -7.69 -5.38
N ALA A 48 11.06 -8.59 -4.41
CA ALA A 48 12.19 -9.20 -3.74
C ALA A 48 12.46 -10.49 -4.51
N GLY A 49 13.31 -10.40 -5.53
CA GLY A 49 13.73 -11.53 -6.34
C GLY A 49 12.94 -11.67 -7.64
N LYS A 50 13.28 -10.86 -8.65
CA LYS A 50 13.53 -11.48 -9.95
C LYS A 50 14.99 -11.91 -9.90
N GLY A 51 15.22 -13.22 -9.77
CA GLY A 51 16.44 -13.82 -10.30
C GLY A 51 16.42 -13.77 -11.82
#